data_AF-A0A7J7G810-F1
#
_entry.id   AF-A0A7J7G810-F1
#
_cell.length_a   1.000
_cell.length_b   1.000
_cell.length_c   1.000
_cell.angle_alpha   90.00
_cell.angle_beta   90.00
_cell.angle_gamma   90.00
#
_symmetry.space_group_name_H-M   'P 1'
#
loop_
_entity.id
_entity.type
_entity.pdbx_description
1 polymer ?
#
loop_
_entity_poly.entity_id
_entity_poly.type
_entity_poly.pdbx_seq_one_letter_code
_entity_poly.pdbx_strand_id
1 'polypeptide(L)'
;MEPLELEVAVAYWKRAQWLRAAVLDAINGLLSTILLMMGVGAVRKAVKSMILIGIAGTIGGACSMTIGEFVSVYSQYDIEMSQLKRGGWERKMSESEIEEKKKHLPSPLAAAFVVGAVVPLLAAAFIKNYWVRVGVVVAVVSFALLGFRGLSAVLGRAPVVKS
;
A
#
# COMPACT_ATOMS: atom_id res chain seq x y z
N MET A 1 -14.64 0.97 35.69
CA MET A 1 -14.58 1.19 34.24
C MET A 1 -14.26 -0.16 33.62
N GLU A 2 -15.23 -0.76 32.92
CA GLU A 2 -15.20 -2.17 32.54
C GLU A 2 -14.07 -2.49 31.52
N PRO A 3 -13.36 -3.62 31.69
CA PRO A 3 -12.31 -4.06 30.75
C PRO A 3 -12.82 -4.31 29.33
N LEU A 4 -14.13 -4.55 29.15
CA LEU A 4 -14.77 -4.78 27.85
C LEU A 4 -14.73 -3.55 26.93
N GLU A 5 -14.98 -2.36 27.47
CA GLU A 5 -14.98 -1.09 26.71
C GLU A 5 -13.59 -0.76 26.17
N LEU A 6 -12.54 -1.13 26.92
CA LEU A 6 -11.14 -0.89 26.58
C LEU A 6 -10.66 -1.85 25.49
N GLU A 7 -11.06 -3.12 25.52
CA GLU A 7 -10.78 -4.08 24.44
C GLU A 7 -11.46 -3.68 23.12
N VAL A 8 -12.74 -3.27 23.17
CA VAL A 8 -13.49 -2.84 21.98
C VAL A 8 -12.86 -1.60 21.36
N ALA A 9 -12.47 -0.62 22.18
CA ALA A 9 -11.78 0.58 21.72
C ALA A 9 -10.44 0.25 21.06
N VAL A 10 -9.61 -0.59 21.68
CA VAL A 10 -8.29 -0.99 21.13
C VAL A 10 -8.46 -1.74 19.80
N ALA A 11 -9.43 -2.64 19.69
CA ALA A 11 -9.73 -3.34 18.45
C ALA A 11 -10.16 -2.39 17.33
N TYR A 12 -10.98 -1.38 17.65
CA TYR A 12 -11.41 -0.35 16.69
C TYR A 12 -10.22 0.47 16.16
N TRP A 13 -9.36 0.94 17.05
CA TRP A 13 -8.16 1.71 16.68
C TRP A 13 -7.21 0.92 15.78
N LYS A 14 -6.98 -0.35 16.10
CA LYS A 14 -6.09 -1.22 15.32
C LYS A 14 -6.63 -1.47 13.91
N ARG A 15 -7.96 -1.67 13.76
CA ARG A 15 -8.61 -1.79 12.45
C ARG A 15 -8.50 -0.50 11.64
N ALA A 16 -8.72 0.66 12.26
CA ALA A 16 -8.62 1.95 11.59
C ALA A 16 -7.19 2.24 11.08
N GLN A 17 -6.17 1.93 11.88
CA GLN A 17 -4.77 2.08 11.48
C GLN A 17 -4.38 1.16 10.32
N TRP A 18 -4.77 -0.11 10.39
CA TRP A 18 -4.50 -1.06 9.31
C TRP A 18 -5.20 -0.67 8.01
N LEU A 19 -6.46 -0.24 8.09
CA LEU A 19 -7.23 0.18 6.93
C LEU A 19 -6.65 1.46 6.28
N ARG A 20 -6.16 2.40 7.09
CA ARG A 20 -5.45 3.58 6.59
C ARG A 20 -4.16 3.18 5.85
N ALA A 21 -3.38 2.24 6.40
CA ALA A 21 -2.18 1.73 5.74
C ALA A 21 -2.50 1.05 4.40
N ALA A 22 -3.53 0.21 4.37
CA ALA A 22 -3.98 -0.44 3.13
C ALA A 22 -4.44 0.57 2.06
N VAL A 23 -5.20 1.61 2.44
CA VAL A 23 -5.61 2.66 1.49
C VAL A 23 -4.42 3.44 0.95
N LEU A 24 -3.44 3.78 1.81
CA LEU A 24 -2.22 4.46 1.38
C LEU A 24 -1.42 3.62 0.38
N ASP A 25 -1.32 2.32 0.63
CA ASP A 25 -0.60 1.42 -0.28
C ASP A 25 -1.33 1.19 -1.61
N ALA A 26 -2.66 1.12 -1.59
CA ALA A 26 -3.44 1.11 -2.83
C ALA A 26 -3.22 2.39 -3.66
N ILE A 27 -3.16 3.56 -3.01
CA ILE A 27 -2.83 4.82 -3.69
C ILE A 27 -1.41 4.78 -4.27
N ASN A 28 -0.44 4.24 -3.53
CA ASN A 28 0.93 4.06 -4.03
C ASN A 28 0.99 3.13 -5.25
N GLY A 29 0.22 2.04 -5.24
CA GLY A 29 0.08 1.11 -6.37
C GLY A 29 -0.47 1.80 -7.61
N LEU A 30 -1.56 2.55 -7.43
CA LEU A 30 -2.20 3.34 -8.47
C LEU A 30 -1.24 4.36 -9.10
N LEU A 31 -0.59 5.17 -8.27
CA LEU A 31 0.30 6.26 -8.70
C LEU A 31 1.58 5.74 -9.36
N SER A 32 2.26 4.76 -8.76
CA SER A 32 3.50 4.23 -9.34
C SER A 32 3.26 3.61 -10.72
N THR A 33 2.15 2.89 -10.89
CA THR A 33 1.81 2.21 -12.13
C THR A 33 1.49 3.22 -13.24
N ILE A 34 0.66 4.24 -12.96
CA ILE A 34 0.39 5.29 -13.96
C ILE A 34 1.67 6.08 -14.31
N LEU A 35 2.50 6.44 -13.33
CA LEU A 35 3.73 7.20 -13.55
C LEU A 35 4.71 6.42 -14.45
N LEU A 36 4.91 5.13 -14.19
CA LEU A 36 5.76 4.27 -15.03
C LEU A 36 5.19 4.11 -16.44
N MET A 37 3.89 3.86 -16.55
CA MET A 37 3.20 3.73 -17.83
C MET A 37 3.32 5.02 -18.65
N MET A 38 3.11 6.17 -18.03
CA MET A 38 3.21 7.47 -18.69
C MET A 38 4.64 7.82 -19.08
N GLY A 39 5.61 7.59 -18.19
CA GLY A 39 7.02 7.86 -18.44
C GLY A 39 7.57 7.05 -19.61
N VAL A 40 7.36 5.73 -19.62
CA VAL A 40 7.80 4.89 -20.74
C VAL A 40 6.91 5.08 -21.97
N GLY A 41 5.61 5.32 -21.78
CA GLY A 41 4.63 5.57 -22.85
C GLY A 41 4.95 6.82 -23.68
N ALA A 42 5.56 7.84 -23.06
CA ALA A 42 6.02 9.04 -23.74
C ALA A 42 7.10 8.74 -24.79
N VAL A 43 7.99 7.77 -24.52
CA VAL A 43 9.05 7.32 -25.43
C VAL A 43 8.55 6.24 -26.40
N ARG A 44 7.83 5.24 -25.87
CA ARG A 44 7.30 4.10 -26.63
C ARG A 44 5.78 4.06 -26.54
N LYS A 45 5.11 4.58 -27.59
CA LYS A 45 3.64 4.74 -27.66
C LYS A 45 2.86 3.42 -27.81
N ALA A 46 3.53 2.29 -27.96
CA ALA A 46 2.88 0.99 -28.13
C ALA A 46 2.14 0.54 -26.86
N VAL A 47 0.89 0.08 -27.00
CA VAL A 47 0.05 -0.45 -25.91
C VAL A 47 0.81 -1.50 -25.09
N LYS A 48 1.42 -2.47 -25.79
CA LYS A 48 2.14 -3.59 -25.19
C LYS A 48 3.30 -3.12 -24.31
N SER A 49 4.06 -2.13 -24.75
CA SER A 49 5.19 -1.57 -23.97
C SER A 49 4.71 -0.92 -22.68
N MET A 50 3.59 -0.20 -22.75
CA MET A 50 2.98 0.51 -21.62
C MET A 50 2.41 -0.47 -20.58
N ILE A 51 1.71 -1.52 -21.02
CA ILE A 51 1.21 -2.57 -20.11
C ILE A 51 2.36 -3.36 -19.50
N LEU A 52 3.36 -3.74 -20.31
CA LEU A 52 4.50 -4.53 -19.85
C LEU A 52 5.26 -3.81 -18.73
N ILE A 53 5.54 -2.51 -18.90
CA ILE A 53 6.20 -1.75 -17.83
C ILE A 53 5.29 -1.59 -16.60
N GLY A 54 3.99 -1.43 -16.78
CA GLY A 54 3.04 -1.32 -15.67
C GLY A 54 3.02 -2.61 -14.83
N ILE A 55 2.98 -3.77 -15.48
CA ILE A 55 3.04 -5.08 -14.79
C ILE A 55 4.40 -5.27 -14.10
N ALA A 56 5.51 -4.99 -14.80
CA ALA A 56 6.84 -5.11 -14.22
C ALA A 56 7.02 -4.19 -13.00
N GLY A 57 6.53 -2.95 -13.09
CA GLY A 57 6.50 -1.99 -12.00
C GLY A 57 5.62 -2.44 -10.83
N THR A 58 4.47 -3.05 -11.12
CA THR A 58 3.58 -3.60 -10.10
C THR A 58 4.26 -4.71 -9.31
N ILE A 59 4.92 -5.64 -10.00
CA ILE A 59 5.64 -6.76 -9.36
C ILE A 59 6.81 -6.22 -8.53
N GLY A 60 7.63 -5.34 -9.11
CA GLY A 60 8.76 -4.72 -8.42
C GLY A 60 8.33 -3.93 -7.18
N GLY A 61 7.25 -3.15 -7.29
CA GLY A 61 6.68 -2.37 -6.19
C GLY A 61 6.10 -3.25 -5.08
N ALA A 62 5.31 -4.27 -5.43
CA ALA A 62 4.75 -5.21 -4.46
C ALA A 62 5.86 -5.98 -3.71
N CYS A 63 6.89 -6.45 -4.41
CA CYS A 63 8.07 -7.05 -3.78
C CYS A 63 8.77 -6.08 -2.83
N SER A 64 8.96 -4.83 -3.25
CA SER A 64 9.56 -3.79 -2.40
C SER A 64 8.74 -3.52 -1.13
N MET A 65 7.40 -3.60 -1.21
CA MET A 65 6.54 -3.43 -0.03
C MET A 65 6.66 -4.58 0.96
N THR A 66 6.64 -5.81 0.48
CA THR A 66 6.85 -6.99 1.32
C THR A 66 8.22 -6.96 1.99
N ILE A 67 9.27 -6.61 1.25
CA ILE A 67 10.64 -6.48 1.78
C ILE A 67 10.72 -5.30 2.76
N GLY A 68 10.08 -4.17 2.45
CA GLY A 68 10.05 -2.99 3.31
C GLY A 68 9.40 -3.28 4.66
N GLU A 69 8.28 -4.02 4.67
CA GLU A 69 7.60 -4.45 5.89
C GLU A 69 8.49 -5.38 6.73
N PHE A 70 9.17 -6.32 6.09
CA PHE A 70 10.16 -7.18 6.74
C PHE A 70 11.27 -6.39 7.44
N VAL A 71 11.86 -5.42 6.73
CA VAL A 71 12.93 -4.59 7.28
C VAL A 71 12.41 -3.70 8.41
N SER A 72 11.18 -3.20 8.30
CA SER A 72 10.53 -2.39 9.34
C SER A 72 10.33 -3.19 10.64
N VAL A 73 9.83 -4.42 10.55
CA VAL A 73 9.68 -5.30 11.73
C VAL A 73 11.02 -5.60 12.38
N TYR A 74 12.05 -5.86 11.57
CA TYR A 74 13.40 -6.13 12.07
C TYR A 74 14.00 -4.90 12.79
N SER A 75 13.81 -3.70 12.24
CA SER A 75 14.31 -2.47 12.87
C SER A 75 13.57 -2.14 14.18
N GLN A 76 12.24 -2.34 14.24
CA GLN A 76 11.49 -2.17 15.48
C GLN A 76 11.96 -3.14 16.56
N TYR A 77 12.24 -4.38 16.18
CA TYR A 77 12.79 -5.38 17.10
C TYR A 77 14.17 -4.95 17.65
N ASP A 78 15.08 -4.48 16.78
CA ASP A 78 16.41 -4.03 17.21
C ASP A 78 16.32 -2.83 18.18
N ILE A 79 15.41 -1.89 17.92
CA ILE A 79 15.15 -0.77 18.81
C ILE A 79 14.60 -1.28 20.16
N GLU A 80 13.63 -2.18 20.17
CA GLU A 80 13.07 -2.76 21.40
C GLU A 80 14.16 -3.48 22.22
N MET A 81 14.97 -4.31 21.57
CA MET A 81 16.09 -5.02 22.19
C MET A 81 17.13 -4.05 22.79
N SER A 82 17.41 -2.93 22.10
CA SER A 82 18.33 -1.90 22.58
C SER A 82 17.79 -1.15 23.81
N GLN A 83 16.48 -0.88 23.86
CA GLN A 83 15.81 -0.24 24.99
C GLN A 83 15.76 -1.18 26.21
N LEU A 84 15.49 -2.48 25.98
CA LEU A 84 15.50 -3.52 27.01
C LEU A 84 16.88 -3.71 27.65
N LYS A 85 17.95 -3.74 26.83
CA LYS A 85 19.34 -3.78 27.34
C LYS A 85 19.70 -2.55 28.18
N ARG A 86 19.20 -1.37 27.80
CA ARG A 86 19.38 -0.13 28.58
C ARG A 86 18.57 -0.10 29.87
N GLY A 87 17.41 -0.76 29.91
CA GLY A 87 16.52 -0.85 31.08
C GLY A 87 16.81 -2.01 32.02
N GLY A 88 17.78 -2.89 31.72
CA GLY A 88 18.18 -4.03 32.56
C GLY A 88 17.28 -5.27 32.46
N TRP A 89 16.41 -5.37 31.44
CA TRP A 89 15.49 -6.50 31.26
C TRP A 89 15.95 -7.37 30.09
N GLU A 90 16.62 -8.50 30.34
CA GLU A 90 16.98 -9.45 29.27
C GLU A 90 15.82 -10.39 28.95
N ARG A 91 14.98 -10.02 27.97
CA ARG A 91 14.15 -11.01 27.25
C ARG A 91 14.83 -11.38 25.94
N LYS A 92 15.33 -12.62 25.85
CA LYS A 92 15.75 -13.23 24.58
C LYS A 92 14.52 -13.83 23.90
N MET A 93 13.98 -13.16 22.88
CA MET A 93 13.22 -13.87 21.85
C MET A 93 14.21 -14.36 20.79
N SER A 94 14.02 -15.61 20.36
CA SER A 94 14.95 -16.31 19.47
C SER A 94 14.77 -15.85 18.03
N GLU A 95 15.85 -15.76 17.25
CA GLU A 95 15.83 -15.49 15.80
C GLU A 95 14.84 -16.39 15.03
N SER A 96 14.54 -17.58 15.58
CA SER A 96 13.55 -18.53 15.05
C SER A 96 12.09 -18.04 15.12
N GLU A 97 11.72 -17.22 16.12
CA GLU A 97 10.34 -16.65 16.22
C GLU A 97 10.12 -15.54 15.19
N ILE A 98 11.19 -14.82 14.82
CA ILE A 98 11.18 -13.84 13.75
C ILE A 98 11.06 -14.54 12.39
N GLU A 99 11.73 -15.68 12.20
CA GLU A 99 11.66 -16.49 10.99
C GLU A 99 10.28 -17.14 10.76
N GLU A 100 9.62 -17.55 11.84
CA GLU A 100 8.28 -18.12 11.80
C GLU A 100 7.22 -17.06 11.47
N LYS A 101 7.35 -15.85 12.04
CA LYS A 101 6.53 -14.69 11.68
C LYS A 101 6.81 -14.19 10.25
N LYS A 102 8.01 -14.40 9.71
CA LYS A 102 8.38 -14.11 8.31
C LYS A 102 7.77 -15.07 7.29
N LYS A 103 7.52 -16.34 7.66
CA LYS A 103 7.02 -17.38 6.73
C LYS A 103 5.55 -17.24 6.34
N HIS A 104 4.77 -16.42 7.06
CA HIS A 104 3.30 -16.41 6.96
C HIS A 104 2.67 -15.08 6.49
N LEU A 105 3.41 -14.22 5.80
CA LEU A 105 2.84 -12.97 5.29
C LEU A 105 2.78 -12.92 3.76
N PRO A 106 1.63 -13.27 3.15
CA PRO A 106 1.10 -12.37 2.14
C PRO A 106 0.82 -11.05 2.87
N SER A 107 1.77 -10.12 2.80
CA SER A 107 1.62 -8.76 3.33
C SER A 107 0.29 -8.20 2.82
N PRO A 108 -0.68 -7.91 3.70
CA PRO A 108 -1.94 -7.33 3.25
C PRO A 108 -1.73 -5.95 2.58
N LEU A 109 -0.61 -5.31 2.88
CA LEU A 109 -0.13 -4.07 2.28
C LEU A 109 0.28 -4.28 0.81
N ALA A 110 1.08 -5.29 0.51
CA ALA A 110 1.45 -5.64 -0.86
C ALA A 110 0.22 -6.00 -1.72
N ALA A 111 -0.77 -6.67 -1.13
CA ALA A 111 -2.03 -6.95 -1.82
C ALA A 111 -2.80 -5.66 -2.16
N ALA A 112 -2.89 -4.70 -1.23
CA ALA A 112 -3.54 -3.41 -1.46
C ALA A 112 -2.85 -2.62 -2.59
N PHE A 113 -1.51 -2.66 -2.64
CA PHE A 113 -0.75 -2.05 -3.73
C PHE A 113 -1.08 -2.65 -5.10
N VAL A 114 -1.10 -3.98 -5.20
CA VAL A 114 -1.47 -4.65 -6.46
C VAL A 114 -2.90 -4.29 -6.87
N VAL A 115 -3.84 -4.23 -5.91
CA VAL A 115 -5.22 -3.78 -6.18
C VAL A 115 -5.25 -2.38 -6.77
N GLY A 116 -4.47 -1.45 -6.22
CA GLY A 116 -4.33 -0.10 -6.78
C GLY A 116 -3.75 -0.07 -8.20
N ALA A 117 -2.80 -0.96 -8.48
CA ALA A 117 -2.12 -1.07 -9.77
C ALA A 117 -2.98 -1.68 -10.89
N VAL A 118 -4.04 -2.42 -10.57
CA VAL A 118 -4.96 -2.99 -11.58
C VAL A 118 -5.72 -1.91 -12.34
N VAL A 119 -6.08 -0.82 -11.67
CA VAL A 119 -6.95 0.23 -12.24
C VAL A 119 -6.33 0.89 -13.49
N PRO A 120 -5.08 1.39 -13.48
CA PRO A 120 -4.46 2.00 -14.67
C PRO A 120 -4.16 0.96 -15.76
N LEU A 121 -3.80 -0.27 -15.37
CA LEU A 121 -3.52 -1.37 -16.29
C LEU A 121 -4.75 -1.73 -17.12
N LEU A 122 -5.90 -1.88 -16.47
CA LEU A 122 -7.15 -2.22 -17.13
C LEU A 122 -7.64 -1.08 -18.03
N ALA A 123 -7.54 0.17 -17.55
CA ALA A 123 -7.87 1.36 -18.34
C ALA A 123 -7.03 1.47 -19.63
N ALA A 124 -5.78 1.03 -19.59
CA ALA A 124 -4.87 1.07 -20.73
C ALA A 124 -5.01 -0.11 -21.70
N ALA A 125 -5.57 -1.24 -21.26
CA ALA A 125 -5.45 -2.53 -21.94
C ALA A 125 -6.07 -2.56 -23.35
N PHE A 126 -7.16 -1.80 -23.58
CA PHE A 126 -7.98 -1.94 -24.78
C PHE A 126 -7.89 -0.75 -25.76
N ILE A 127 -7.03 0.24 -25.49
CA ILE A 127 -7.01 1.51 -26.26
C ILE A 127 -5.76 1.61 -27.13
N LYS A 128 -5.91 1.43 -28.44
CA LYS A 128 -4.81 1.50 -29.40
C LYS A 128 -4.23 2.91 -29.54
N ASN A 129 -5.10 3.91 -29.62
CA ASN A 129 -4.68 5.30 -29.86
C ASN A 129 -4.04 5.90 -28.59
N TYR A 130 -2.79 6.36 -28.67
CA TYR A 130 -2.00 6.79 -27.53
C TYR A 130 -2.65 7.95 -26.76
N TRP A 131 -3.04 9.02 -27.47
CA TRP A 131 -3.60 10.22 -26.82
C TRP A 131 -4.92 9.92 -26.12
N VAL A 132 -5.77 9.09 -26.74
CA VAL A 132 -7.03 8.63 -26.12
C VAL A 132 -6.73 7.74 -24.91
N ARG A 133 -5.76 6.83 -25.01
CA ARG A 133 -5.37 5.95 -23.91
C ARG A 133 -4.90 6.75 -22.70
N VAL A 134 -4.00 7.72 -22.93
CA VAL A 134 -3.51 8.62 -21.89
C VAL A 134 -4.66 9.38 -21.25
N GLY A 135 -5.54 9.98 -22.06
CA GLY A 135 -6.70 10.72 -21.55
C GLY A 135 -7.61 9.85 -20.67
N VAL A 136 -7.92 8.63 -21.11
CA VAL A 136 -8.74 7.69 -20.34
C VAL A 136 -8.05 7.25 -19.05
N VAL A 137 -6.77 6.89 -19.11
CA VAL A 137 -6.01 6.45 -17.92
C VAL A 137 -5.96 7.58 -16.89
N VAL A 138 -5.67 8.81 -17.30
CA VAL A 138 -5.64 9.97 -16.39
C VAL A 138 -7.02 10.24 -15.78
N ALA A 139 -8.09 10.16 -16.58
CA ALA A 139 -9.46 10.34 -16.09
C ALA A 139 -9.83 9.26 -15.05
N VAL A 140 -9.58 7.99 -15.36
CA VAL A 140 -9.88 6.86 -14.47
C VAL A 140 -9.09 6.96 -13.16
N VAL A 141 -7.80 7.28 -13.22
CA VAL A 141 -6.98 7.45 -12.01
C VAL A 141 -7.44 8.65 -11.18
N SER A 142 -7.84 9.76 -11.83
CA SER A 142 -8.38 10.92 -11.12
C SER A 142 -9.68 10.57 -10.37
N PHE A 143 -10.59 9.84 -11.00
CA PHE A 143 -11.81 9.33 -10.36
C PHE A 143 -11.50 8.37 -9.21
N ALA A 144 -10.54 7.45 -9.41
CA ALA A 144 -10.12 6.54 -8.36
C ALA A 144 -9.57 7.29 -7.14
N LEU A 145 -8.72 8.30 -7.34
CA LEU A 145 -8.20 9.14 -6.27
C LEU A 145 -9.31 9.89 -5.52
N LEU A 146 -10.31 10.44 -6.23
CA LEU A 146 -11.48 11.04 -5.59
C LEU A 146 -12.25 10.03 -4.73
N GLY A 147 -12.42 8.80 -5.24
CA GLY A 147 -13.00 7.69 -4.49
C GLY A 147 -12.22 7.36 -3.21
N PHE A 148 -10.89 7.23 -3.31
CA PHE A 148 -10.02 6.99 -2.15
C PHE A 148 -10.05 8.15 -1.15
N ARG A 149 -10.18 9.41 -1.61
CA ARG A 149 -10.36 10.57 -0.74
C ARG A 149 -11.67 10.51 0.03
N GLY A 150 -12.78 10.15 -0.64
CA GLY A 150 -14.08 9.95 0.00
C GLY A 150 -14.04 8.81 1.04
N LEU A 151 -13.46 7.67 0.67
CA LEU A 151 -13.29 6.53 1.58
C LEU A 151 -12.45 6.91 2.81
N SER A 152 -11.37 7.65 2.61
CA SER A 152 -10.52 8.15 3.70
C SER A 152 -11.27 9.11 4.63
N ALA A 153 -12.15 9.95 4.09
CA ALA A 153 -12.96 10.87 4.88
C ALA A 153 -14.00 10.14 5.75
N VAL A 154 -14.66 9.12 5.18
CA VAL A 154 -15.67 8.31 5.89
C VAL A 154 -15.03 7.47 7.00
N LEU A 155 -13.85 6.87 6.75
CA LEU A 155 -13.12 6.09 7.75
C LEU A 155 -12.52 6.95 8.87
N GLY A 156 -12.07 8.16 8.55
CA GLY A 156 -11.39 9.04 9.51
C GLY A 156 -12.33 9.82 10.43
N ARG A 157 -13.66 9.81 10.19
CA ARG A 157 -14.62 10.73 10.84
C ARG A 157 -14.11 12.18 10.94
N ALA A 158 -13.34 12.64 9.96
CA ALA A 158 -12.98 14.04 9.88
C ALA A 158 -14.21 14.82 9.37
N PRO A 159 -14.59 15.95 9.98
CA PRO A 159 -15.73 16.73 9.51
C PRO A 159 -15.48 17.15 8.05
N VAL A 160 -16.36 16.67 7.16
CA VAL A 160 -16.22 16.77 5.70
C VAL A 160 -16.57 18.15 5.16
N VAL A 161 -16.85 19.11 6.04
CA VAL A 161 -17.21 20.49 5.69
C VAL A 161 -16.33 21.41 6.51
N LYS A 162 -15.33 22.02 5.87
CA LYS A 162 -14.86 23.33 6.34
C LYS A 162 -15.84 24.34 5.80
N SER A 163 -16.62 24.94 6.72
CA SER A 163 -17.24 26.25 6.48
C SER A 163 -16.17 27.31 6.27
#